data_AF-A0A3S8UQE1-F1
#
_entry.id   AF-A0A3S8UQE1-F1
#
_cell.length_a   1.000
_cell.length_b   1.000
_cell.length_c   1.000
_cell.angle_alpha   90.00
_cell.angle_beta   90.00
_cell.angle_gamma   90.00
#
_symmetry.space_group_name_H-M   'P 1'
#
loop_
_entity.id
_entity.type
_entity.pdbx_description
1 polymer ?
#
loop_
_entity_poly.entity_id
_entity_poly.type
_entity_poly.pdbx_seq_one_letter_code
_entity_poly.pdbx_strand_id
1 'polypeptide(L)'
;MRYFVEDKEDFCVIKVFVSKRKGPVYEELPALQKGEHVYELLSSPGLALNLAKGDLINIEDPGSPAVVIRRGGNFCINLYAEHIDADTISMLEAEVNSSLGGTLDGVYRGNLAFSVPARSGRDRIREVFNKLKEEAGIEWYYSNIYKNFNDLDDDTLLDWWLDS
;
A
#
# COMPACT_ATOMS: atom_id res chain seq x y z
N MET A 1 2.44 4.75 -42.56
CA MET A 1 1.58 5.53 -41.64
C MET A 1 1.46 4.72 -40.36
N ARG A 2 2.23 5.05 -39.32
CA ARG A 2 2.12 4.42 -37.99
C ARG A 2 1.32 5.38 -37.13
N TYR A 3 0.16 4.95 -36.66
CA TYR A 3 -0.58 5.69 -35.64
C TYR A 3 0.16 5.49 -34.33
N PHE A 4 0.75 6.56 -33.80
CA PHE A 4 1.10 6.62 -32.38
C PHE A 4 -0.22 6.91 -31.66
N VAL A 5 -0.76 5.90 -30.97
CA VAL A 5 -1.72 6.16 -29.90
C VAL A 5 -0.86 6.75 -28.78
N GLU A 6 -1.01 8.03 -28.50
CA GLU A 6 -0.52 8.57 -27.24
C GLU A 6 -1.24 7.79 -26.13
N ASP A 7 -0.49 7.01 -25.36
CA ASP A 7 -0.97 6.44 -24.11
C ASP A 7 -1.34 7.62 -23.21
N LYS A 8 -2.61 8.01 -23.21
CA LYS A 8 -3.14 9.02 -22.30
C LYS A 8 -3.13 8.42 -20.91
N GLU A 9 -2.12 8.79 -20.13
CA GLU A 9 -2.13 8.60 -18.69
C GLU A 9 -3.15 9.56 -18.09
N ASP A 10 -4.37 9.08 -17.89
CA ASP A 10 -5.43 9.85 -17.26
C ASP A 10 -5.42 9.59 -15.75
N PHE A 11 -5.22 10.65 -14.97
CA PHE A 11 -5.36 10.61 -13.51
C PHE A 11 -6.81 10.32 -13.15
N CYS A 12 -7.04 9.34 -12.27
CA CYS A 12 -8.37 8.98 -11.80
C CYS A 12 -8.36 8.54 -10.33
N VAL A 13 -9.54 8.52 -9.73
CA VAL A 13 -9.78 7.83 -8.46
C VAL A 13 -10.47 6.51 -8.79
N ILE A 14 -9.90 5.39 -8.34
CA ILE A 14 -10.45 4.05 -8.53
C ILE A 14 -11.02 3.50 -7.23
N LYS A 15 -11.95 2.55 -7.33
CA LYS A 15 -12.48 1.79 -6.19
C LYS A 15 -11.87 0.40 -6.17
N VAL A 16 -11.10 0.11 -5.13
CA VAL A 16 -10.48 -1.21 -4.92
C VAL A 16 -11.30 -1.97 -3.90
N PHE A 17 -11.63 -3.22 -4.20
CA PHE A 17 -12.35 -4.10 -3.29
C PHE A 17 -11.53 -4.43 -2.04
N VAL A 18 -12.17 -4.34 -0.87
CA VAL A 18 -11.58 -4.68 0.43
C VAL A 18 -12.17 -5.98 0.97
N SER A 19 -13.50 -6.06 1.10
CA SER A 19 -14.18 -7.20 1.72
C SER A 19 -15.67 -7.22 1.39
N LYS A 20 -16.30 -8.39 1.54
CA LYS A 20 -17.76 -8.58 1.39
C LYS A 20 -18.47 -9.09 2.65
N ARG A 21 -17.78 -9.21 3.79
CA ARG A 21 -18.32 -9.89 5.00
C ARG A 21 -19.60 -9.25 5.56
N LYS A 22 -19.75 -7.93 5.44
CA LYS A 22 -20.94 -7.16 5.89
C LYS A 22 -21.57 -6.37 4.74
N GLY A 23 -21.41 -6.86 3.52
CA GLY A 23 -21.62 -6.09 2.28
C GLY A 23 -20.28 -5.66 1.66
N PRO A 24 -20.29 -5.26 0.38
CA PRO A 24 -19.07 -4.91 -0.33
C PRO A 24 -18.51 -3.59 0.19
N VAL A 25 -17.26 -3.63 0.63
CA VAL A 25 -16.46 -2.49 1.08
C VAL A 25 -15.39 -2.23 0.03
N TYR A 26 -15.23 -0.95 -0.31
CA TYR A 26 -14.25 -0.47 -1.26
C TYR A 26 -13.40 0.62 -0.62
N GLU A 27 -12.15 0.71 -1.04
CA GLU A 27 -11.27 1.82 -0.77
C GLU A 27 -11.06 2.65 -2.04
N GLU A 28 -11.09 3.96 -1.92
CA GLU A 28 -10.83 4.88 -3.02
C GLU A 28 -9.33 5.24 -3.05
N LEU A 29 -8.67 5.02 -4.18
CA LEU A 29 -7.25 5.30 -4.35
C LEU A 29 -6.99 6.17 -5.60
N PRO A 30 -6.08 7.15 -5.53
CA PRO A 30 -5.56 7.81 -6.71
C PRO A 30 -4.73 6.84 -7.56
N ALA A 31 -4.94 6.89 -8.88
CA ALA A 31 -4.23 6.05 -9.83
C ALA A 31 -4.05 6.76 -11.18
N LEU A 32 -3.15 6.22 -12.00
CA LEU A 32 -3.08 6.52 -13.42
C LEU A 32 -3.74 5.38 -14.18
N GLN A 33 -4.70 5.68 -15.05
CA GLN A 33 -5.23 4.69 -15.97
C GLN A 33 -4.21 4.42 -17.08
N LYS A 34 -3.83 3.15 -17.25
CA LYS A 34 -2.84 2.69 -18.25
C LYS A 34 -3.46 1.81 -19.34
N GLY A 35 -4.75 1.46 -19.18
CA GLY A 35 -5.50 0.65 -20.13
C GLY A 35 -6.92 0.39 -19.65
N GLU A 36 -7.64 -0.47 -20.36
CA GLU A 36 -8.94 -0.97 -19.92
C GLU A 36 -8.74 -1.82 -18.65
N HIS A 37 -9.33 -1.40 -17.53
CA HIS A 37 -9.19 -2.03 -16.21
C HIS A 37 -7.77 -2.06 -15.61
N VAL A 38 -6.78 -1.44 -16.26
CA VAL A 38 -5.38 -1.44 -15.81
C VAL A 38 -4.98 -0.08 -15.26
N TYR A 39 -4.44 -0.09 -14.04
CA TYR A 39 -4.13 1.11 -13.28
C TYR A 39 -2.76 1.02 -12.60
N GLU A 40 -2.02 2.13 -12.57
CA GLU A 40 -0.83 2.27 -11.72
C GLU A 40 -1.24 3.04 -10.45
N LEU A 41 -1.00 2.45 -9.27
CA LEU A 41 -1.36 3.06 -7.99
C LEU A 41 -0.45 4.24 -7.65
N LEU A 42 -1.04 5.38 -7.26
CA LEU A 42 -0.29 6.56 -6.84
C LEU A 42 -0.15 6.68 -5.33
N SER A 43 -0.86 5.86 -4.57
CA SER A 43 -0.77 5.76 -3.10
C SER A 43 -0.91 4.31 -2.65
N SER A 44 -0.34 4.00 -1.49
CA SER A 44 -0.56 2.74 -0.80
C SER A 44 -1.90 2.73 -0.05
N PRO A 45 -2.64 1.61 -0.07
CA PRO A 45 -3.93 1.47 0.60
C PRO A 45 -3.82 1.28 2.11
N GLY A 46 -4.78 1.83 2.85
CA GLY A 46 -4.97 1.58 4.28
C GLY A 46 -5.86 0.38 4.61
N LEU A 47 -6.64 -0.14 3.65
CA LEU A 47 -7.58 -1.24 3.87
C LEU A 47 -7.40 -2.39 2.87
N ALA A 48 -7.27 -2.10 1.58
CA ALA A 48 -7.03 -3.13 0.56
C ALA A 48 -5.66 -3.78 0.79
N LEU A 49 -5.62 -5.11 0.81
CA LEU A 49 -4.39 -5.87 1.06
C LEU A 49 -3.69 -6.24 -0.25
N ASN A 50 -2.42 -6.63 -0.13
CA ASN A 50 -1.59 -7.12 -1.24
C ASN A 50 -1.23 -6.08 -2.31
N LEU A 51 -1.40 -4.79 -2.03
CA LEU A 51 -1.16 -3.69 -2.97
C LEU A 51 -0.24 -2.64 -2.35
N ALA A 52 0.51 -1.92 -3.19
CA ALA A 52 1.29 -0.75 -2.77
C ALA A 52 1.39 0.28 -3.89
N LYS A 53 1.77 1.51 -3.53
CA LYS A 53 2.11 2.58 -4.48
C LYS A 53 3.09 2.10 -5.56
N GLY A 54 2.80 2.44 -6.80
CA GLY A 54 3.56 2.06 -7.99
C GLY A 54 3.23 0.67 -8.53
N ASP A 55 2.42 -0.14 -7.83
CA ASP A 55 1.94 -1.40 -8.40
C ASP A 55 1.09 -1.11 -9.64
N LEU A 56 1.32 -1.90 -10.70
CA LEU A 56 0.43 -1.98 -11.85
C LEU A 56 -0.58 -3.08 -11.59
N ILE A 57 -1.86 -2.73 -11.53
CA ILE A 57 -2.94 -3.60 -11.12
C ILE A 57 -4.01 -3.73 -12.22
N ASN A 58 -4.77 -4.83 -12.15
CA ASN A 58 -5.95 -5.08 -12.96
C ASN A 58 -7.20 -5.19 -12.07
N ILE A 59 -8.27 -4.51 -12.46
CA ILE A 59 -9.61 -4.58 -11.82
C ILE A 59 -10.66 -4.96 -12.88
N GLU A 60 -10.59 -6.19 -13.38
CA GLU A 60 -11.57 -6.74 -14.32
C GLU A 60 -12.92 -7.02 -13.64
N ASP A 61 -12.90 -7.60 -12.43
CA ASP A 61 -14.09 -7.74 -11.58
C ASP A 61 -13.99 -6.81 -10.36
N PRO A 62 -14.74 -5.68 -10.35
CA PRO A 62 -14.78 -4.78 -9.21
C PRO A 62 -15.22 -5.45 -7.90
N GLY A 63 -15.95 -6.57 -7.94
CA GLY A 63 -16.41 -7.31 -6.77
C GLY A 63 -15.34 -8.21 -6.12
N SER A 64 -14.09 -8.15 -6.59
CA SER A 64 -13.00 -9.02 -6.18
C SER A 64 -11.69 -8.25 -5.92
N PRO A 65 -10.75 -8.79 -5.12
CA PRO A 65 -9.45 -8.16 -4.93
C PRO A 65 -8.73 -7.90 -6.26
N ALA A 66 -8.12 -6.72 -6.40
CA ALA A 66 -7.35 -6.37 -7.58
C ALA A 66 -6.16 -7.33 -7.78
N VAL A 67 -5.82 -7.62 -9.04
CA VAL A 67 -4.69 -8.48 -9.39
C VAL A 67 -3.47 -7.63 -9.68
N VAL A 68 -2.36 -7.89 -9.00
CA VAL A 68 -1.08 -7.22 -9.29
C VAL A 68 -0.46 -7.83 -10.54
N ILE A 69 -0.34 -7.04 -11.60
CA ILE A 69 0.36 -7.40 -12.83
C ILE A 69 1.87 -7.25 -12.63
N ARG A 70 2.29 -6.16 -11.99
CA ARG A 70 3.70 -5.84 -11.75
C ARG A 70 3.86 -5.05 -10.46
N ARG A 71 4.88 -5.37 -9.67
CA ARG A 71 5.23 -4.64 -8.45
C ARG A 71 5.88 -3.29 -8.77
N GLY A 72 5.54 -2.29 -7.95
CA GLY A 72 6.11 -0.94 -7.98
C GLY A 72 7.42 -0.78 -7.21
N GLY A 73 7.79 -1.78 -6.41
CA GLY A 73 9.00 -1.74 -5.57
C GLY A 73 8.82 -1.02 -4.24
N ASN A 74 7.58 -0.80 -3.78
CA ASN A 74 7.29 -0.27 -2.46
C ASN A 74 6.64 -1.33 -1.56
N PHE A 75 7.03 -1.33 -0.30
CA PHE A 75 6.23 -1.91 0.77
C PHE A 75 5.07 -0.99 1.09
N CYS A 76 3.88 -1.58 1.27
CA CYS A 76 2.79 -0.94 1.97
C CYS A 76 2.87 -1.33 3.44
N ILE A 77 2.97 -0.34 4.32
CA ILE A 77 3.07 -0.51 5.77
C ILE A 77 1.86 0.14 6.42
N ASN A 78 1.07 -0.67 7.12
CA ASN A 78 -0.14 -0.21 7.79
C ASN A 78 0.07 -0.20 9.29
N LEU A 79 -0.48 0.83 9.94
CA LEU A 79 -0.56 0.96 11.38
C LEU A 79 -2.01 1.03 11.79
N TYR A 80 -2.35 0.40 12.92
CA TYR A 80 -3.71 0.41 13.47
C TYR A 80 -3.66 0.73 14.97
N ALA A 81 -4.38 1.76 15.36
CA ALA A 81 -4.69 2.09 16.75
C ALA A 81 -6.12 2.65 16.85
N GLU A 82 -6.64 2.77 18.07
CA GLU A 82 -7.90 3.49 18.29
C GLU A 82 -7.76 4.98 17.93
N HIS A 83 -6.61 5.56 18.31
CA HIS A 83 -6.23 6.93 18.02
C HIS A 83 -4.71 7.05 17.95
N ILE A 84 -4.22 7.93 17.08
CA ILE A 84 -2.83 8.35 17.01
C ILE A 84 -2.87 9.89 16.97
N ASP A 85 -2.15 10.54 17.86
CA ASP A 85 -2.14 11.99 17.91
C ASP A 85 -1.34 12.59 16.74
N ALA A 86 -1.62 13.86 16.42
CA ALA A 86 -1.05 14.51 15.24
C ALA A 86 0.48 14.72 15.34
N ASP A 87 1.03 14.88 16.54
CA ASP A 87 2.46 15.07 16.74
C ASP A 87 3.20 13.76 16.46
N THR A 88 2.69 12.63 16.97
CA THR A 88 3.19 11.28 16.66
C THR A 88 3.13 11.00 15.15
N ILE A 89 2.03 11.34 14.47
CA ILE A 89 1.90 11.17 13.01
C ILE A 89 2.96 11.99 12.28
N SER A 90 3.11 13.27 12.64
CA SER A 90 4.04 14.19 11.98
C SER A 90 5.50 13.79 12.19
N MET A 91 5.84 13.34 13.40
CA MET A 91 7.18 12.83 13.74
C MET A 91 7.50 11.56 12.93
N LEU A 92 6.57 10.61 12.89
CA LEU A 92 6.73 9.37 12.15
C LEU A 92 6.85 9.62 10.64
N GLU A 93 6.02 10.49 10.08
CA GLU A 93 6.10 10.87 8.66
C GLU A 93 7.46 11.47 8.31
N ALA A 94 7.96 12.40 9.14
CA ALA A 94 9.28 12.99 8.95
C ALA A 94 10.42 11.96 9.05
N GLU A 95 10.33 11.03 10.01
CA GLU A 95 11.33 9.96 10.20
C GLU A 95 11.32 8.96 9.03
N VAL A 96 10.15 8.51 8.59
CA VAL A 96 10.00 7.62 7.43
C VAL A 96 10.50 8.30 6.15
N ASN A 97 10.20 9.58 5.96
CA ASN A 97 10.67 10.31 4.79
C ASN A 97 12.20 10.45 4.79
N SER A 98 12.78 10.95 5.88
CA SER A 98 14.21 11.25 5.97
C SER A 98 15.09 9.99 6.03
N SER A 99 14.65 8.96 6.75
CA SER A 99 15.43 7.74 6.97
C SER A 99 15.19 6.68 5.91
N LEU A 100 13.96 6.56 5.40
CA LEU A 100 13.56 5.47 4.52
C LEU A 100 13.16 5.93 3.11
N GLY A 101 13.09 7.23 2.84
CA GLY A 101 12.61 7.77 1.57
C GLY A 101 11.14 7.41 1.29
N GLY A 102 10.36 7.15 2.33
CA GLY A 102 8.95 6.80 2.24
C GLY A 102 8.00 8.01 2.29
N THR A 103 6.71 7.73 2.12
CA THR A 103 5.63 8.72 2.21
C THR A 103 4.47 8.21 3.04
N LEU A 104 3.83 9.10 3.81
CA LEU A 104 2.52 8.87 4.40
C LEU A 104 1.47 9.07 3.31
N ASP A 105 0.77 8.01 2.95
CA ASP A 105 -0.14 7.98 1.82
C ASP A 105 -1.62 8.02 2.24
N GLY A 106 -1.93 7.68 3.50
CA GLY A 106 -3.29 7.70 4.02
C GLY A 106 -3.34 7.88 5.53
N VAL A 107 -4.30 8.70 5.98
CA VAL A 107 -4.62 8.92 7.40
C VAL A 107 -6.13 8.83 7.56
N TYR A 108 -6.61 7.87 8.35
CA TYR A 108 -8.02 7.75 8.69
C TYR A 108 -8.22 7.26 10.11
N ARG A 109 -8.63 8.16 11.01
CA ARG A 109 -8.72 7.89 12.45
C ARG A 109 -7.36 7.36 12.95
N GLY A 110 -7.29 6.22 13.62
CA GLY A 110 -6.03 5.59 14.00
C GLY A 110 -5.41 4.65 12.96
N ASN A 111 -5.83 4.72 11.69
CA ASN A 111 -5.19 3.98 10.59
C ASN A 111 -4.27 4.88 9.78
N LEU A 112 -3.04 4.41 9.58
CA LEU A 112 -2.06 5.03 8.69
C LEU A 112 -1.62 4.03 7.63
N ALA A 113 -1.35 4.53 6.42
CA ALA A 113 -0.75 3.76 5.34
C ALA A 113 0.51 4.47 4.84
N PHE A 114 1.64 3.78 4.84
CA PHE A 114 2.91 4.27 4.34
C PHE A 114 3.36 3.51 3.11
N SER A 115 3.96 4.22 2.17
CA SER A 115 4.78 3.65 1.10
C SER A 115 6.24 3.77 1.45
N VAL A 116 6.97 2.65 1.47
CA VAL A 116 8.41 2.65 1.70
C VAL A 116 9.14 1.87 0.60
N PRO A 117 10.13 2.45 -0.10
CA PRO A 117 10.88 1.74 -1.12
C PRO A 117 11.58 0.48 -0.57
N ALA A 118 11.50 -0.63 -1.29
CA ALA A 118 12.14 -1.89 -0.90
C ALA A 118 13.67 -1.75 -0.76
N ARG A 119 14.29 -0.94 -1.64
CA ARG A 119 15.72 -0.58 -1.61
C ARG A 119 16.19 0.03 -0.27
N SER A 120 15.27 0.51 0.56
CA SER A 120 15.61 1.06 1.89
C SER A 120 16.04 -0.04 2.87
N GLY A 121 15.73 -1.30 2.59
CA GLY A 121 16.15 -2.47 3.36
C GLY A 121 15.25 -2.74 4.57
N ARG A 122 14.84 -4.01 4.73
CA ARG A 122 13.87 -4.43 5.76
C ARG A 122 14.34 -4.16 7.19
N ASP A 123 15.64 -4.20 7.46
CA ASP A 123 16.16 -3.99 8.81
C ASP A 123 16.01 -2.54 9.24
N ARG A 124 16.29 -1.57 8.35
CA ARG A 124 16.08 -0.15 8.62
C ARG A 124 14.60 0.19 8.77
N ILE A 125 13.74 -0.45 7.97
CA ILE A 125 12.29 -0.31 8.11
C ILE A 125 11.85 -0.82 9.49
N ARG A 126 12.26 -2.03 9.88
CA ARG A 126 11.94 -2.61 11.18
C ARG A 126 12.43 -1.74 12.32
N GLU A 127 13.63 -1.15 12.22
CA GLU A 127 14.17 -0.26 13.25
C GLU A 127 13.23 0.92 13.54
N VAL A 128 12.81 1.65 12.50
CA VAL A 128 11.91 2.81 12.64
C VAL A 128 10.56 2.41 13.25
N PHE A 129 9.90 1.38 12.68
CA PHE A 129 8.55 1.04 13.13
C PHE A 129 8.53 0.22 14.44
N ASN A 130 9.57 -0.54 14.77
CA ASN A 130 9.68 -1.19 16.08
C ASN A 130 9.92 -0.17 17.19
N LYS A 131 10.72 0.87 16.93
CA LYS A 131 10.89 1.97 17.88
C LYS A 131 9.55 2.64 18.20
N LEU A 132 8.74 2.94 17.18
CA LEU A 132 7.38 3.46 17.38
C LEU A 132 6.53 2.50 18.22
N LYS A 133 6.57 1.21 17.92
CA LYS A 133 5.86 0.18 18.70
C LYS A 133 6.30 0.18 20.17
N GLU A 134 7.60 0.28 20.43
CA GLU A 134 8.16 0.29 21.79
C GLU A 134 7.77 1.56 22.56
N GLU A 135 7.77 2.72 21.89
CA GLU A 135 7.50 4.02 22.53
C GLU A 135 6.01 4.31 22.70
N ALA A 136 5.17 3.94 21.71
CA ALA A 136 3.76 4.32 21.64
C ALA A 136 2.79 3.12 21.73
N GLY A 137 3.29 1.88 21.71
CA GLY A 137 2.44 0.68 21.73
C GLY A 137 1.64 0.47 20.44
N ILE A 138 2.00 1.12 19.34
CA ILE A 138 1.27 1.07 18.07
C ILE A 138 1.78 -0.11 17.25
N GLU A 139 0.89 -1.03 16.92
CA GLU A 139 1.18 -2.18 16.07
C GLU A 139 1.26 -1.76 14.59
N TRP A 140 2.16 -2.41 13.86
CA TRP A 140 2.40 -2.16 12.44
C TRP A 140 2.64 -3.47 11.69
N TYR A 141 2.32 -3.50 10.41
CA TYR A 141 2.50 -4.68 9.55
C TYR A 141 2.72 -4.30 8.09
N TYR A 142 3.43 -5.16 7.36
CA TYR A 142 3.49 -5.09 5.90
C TYR A 142 2.18 -5.66 5.33
N SER A 143 1.44 -4.90 4.54
CA SER A 143 0.16 -5.38 3.99
C SER A 143 0.30 -6.05 2.61
N ASN A 144 1.49 -6.00 2.00
CA ASN A 144 1.73 -6.47 0.63
C ASN A 144 2.80 -7.56 0.45
N ILE A 145 3.13 -8.32 1.50
CA ILE A 145 4.17 -9.36 1.45
C ILE A 145 3.64 -10.79 1.50
N TYR A 146 2.35 -10.99 1.81
CA TYR A 146 1.76 -12.31 2.03
C TYR A 146 1.17 -12.87 0.75
N LYS A 147 1.48 -14.14 0.45
CA LYS A 147 0.96 -14.86 -0.71
C LYS A 147 -0.54 -15.12 -0.57
N ASN A 148 -0.95 -15.54 0.63
CA ASN A 148 -2.32 -15.91 0.96
C ASN A 148 -2.95 -14.88 1.91
N PHE A 149 -2.90 -13.59 1.56
CA PHE A 149 -3.34 -12.46 2.41
C PHE A 149 -4.81 -12.49 2.92
N ASN A 150 -5.63 -13.44 2.47
CA ASN A 150 -6.99 -13.67 2.97
C ASN A 150 -7.06 -14.77 4.05
N ASP A 151 -5.97 -15.51 4.25
CA ASP A 151 -5.80 -16.53 5.28
C ASP A 151 -4.85 -15.97 6.36
N LEU A 152 -5.38 -15.75 7.56
CA LEU A 152 -4.63 -15.13 8.65
C LEU A 152 -3.70 -16.12 9.36
N ASP A 153 -3.85 -17.43 9.10
CA ASP A 153 -3.01 -18.48 9.68
C ASP A 153 -1.85 -18.86 8.73
N ASP A 154 -1.75 -18.22 7.56
CA ASP A 154 -0.72 -18.50 6.55
C ASP A 154 0.27 -17.33 6.39
N ASP A 155 1.49 -17.53 6.93
CA ASP A 155 2.60 -16.58 6.85
C ASP A 155 3.47 -16.74 5.59
N THR A 156 3.03 -17.48 4.57
CA THR A 156 3.79 -17.67 3.33
C THR A 156 4.01 -16.33 2.63
N LEU A 157 5.28 -16.00 2.40
CA LEU A 157 5.69 -14.74 1.79
C LEU A 157 5.76 -14.82 0.26
N LEU A 158 5.57 -13.67 -0.39
CA LEU A 158 5.74 -13.48 -1.83
C LEU A 158 7.20 -13.26 -2.24
N ASP A 159 8.03 -12.79 -1.31
CA ASP A 159 9.47 -12.49 -1.51
C ASP A 159 9.79 -11.58 -2.70
N TRP A 160 8.83 -10.81 -3.21
CA TRP A 160 9.00 -9.95 -4.40
C TRP A 160 10.08 -8.88 -4.24
N TRP A 161 10.41 -8.51 -3.00
CA TRP A 161 11.40 -7.48 -2.69
C TRP A 161 12.85 -7.98 -2.81
N LEU A 162 13.08 -9.29 -2.98
CA LEU A 162 14.44 -9.84 -3.13
C LEU A 162 15.09 -9.42 -4.46
N ASP A 163 14.28 -9.06 -5.45
CA ASP A 163 14.70 -8.59 -6.77
C ASP A 163 14.67 -7.05 -6.92
N SER A 164 14.44 -6.32 -5.82
CA SER A 164 14.20 -4.86 -5.81
C SER A 164 15.40 -4.00 -5.41
#